data_AF-R4K810-F1
#
_entry.id   AF-R4K810-F1
#
_cell.length_a   1.000
_cell.length_b   1.000
_cell.length_c   1.000
_cell.angle_alpha   90.00
_cell.angle_beta   90.00
_cell.angle_gamma   90.00
#
_symmetry.space_group_name_H-M   'P 1'
#
loop_
_entity.id
_entity.type
_entity.pdbx_description
1 polymer ?
#
loop_
_entity_poly.entity_id
_entity_poly.type
_entity_poly.pdbx_seq_one_letter_code
_entity_poly.pdbx_strand_id
1 'polypeptide(L)'
;MKKRLILSLLIAVLISVNINYLSVDAAPLPIRSVNSGYTITKPDAQITIDDVKKSLNVPDEIAKEIVDTLQFQIKIDRNWDNLKVDKDMDLYNSTGKAIGKPGDILIAVFDADNTDINAIKMGSLTTHAAMVDSDPKKVLEVMPNGVQNVENDWRTRYKKILILRPKTNEETIKGAIEYGHTKINTPFNFDIFNKTTTDKFYCSQFVWRCYFNNGLDLDRNGGLAVFPYDFISHKTTIVYKQGE
;
A
#
# COMPACT_ATOMS: atom_id res chain seq x y z
N MET A 1 0.34 5.88 -24.90
CA MET A 1 1.67 6.47 -24.55
C MET A 1 1.60 7.47 -23.40
N LYS A 2 0.70 8.48 -23.40
CA LYS A 2 0.59 9.48 -22.32
C LYS A 2 0.34 8.94 -20.89
N LYS A 3 -0.54 7.93 -20.72
CA LYS A 3 -0.85 7.32 -19.40
C LYS A 3 0.34 6.58 -18.76
N ARG A 4 1.20 5.95 -19.57
CA ARG A 4 2.43 5.28 -19.09
C ARG A 4 3.47 6.29 -18.61
N LEU A 5 3.53 7.47 -19.23
CA LEU A 5 4.44 8.56 -18.87
C LEU A 5 4.10 9.15 -17.48
N ILE A 6 2.81 9.33 -17.18
CA ILE A 6 2.33 9.88 -15.90
C ILE A 6 2.64 8.93 -14.74
N LEU A 7 2.45 7.62 -14.94
CA LEU A 7 2.77 6.60 -13.94
C LEU A 7 4.28 6.52 -13.67
N SER A 8 5.12 6.58 -14.72
CA SER A 8 6.58 6.62 -14.56
C SER A 8 7.08 7.92 -13.89
N LEU A 9 6.41 9.06 -14.09
CA LEU A 9 6.72 10.31 -13.39
C LEU A 9 6.26 10.29 -11.93
N LEU A 10 5.08 9.73 -11.62
CA LEU A 10 4.63 9.47 -10.26
C LEU A 10 5.68 8.64 -9.52
N ILE A 11 6.08 7.53 -10.13
CA ILE A 11 7.09 6.61 -9.59
C ILE A 11 8.45 7.30 -9.43
N ALA A 12 8.88 8.16 -10.36
CA ALA A 12 10.16 8.89 -10.25
C ALA A 12 10.16 9.96 -9.14
N VAL A 13 9.04 10.70 -8.98
CA VAL A 13 8.86 11.66 -7.88
C VAL A 13 8.84 10.91 -6.54
N LEU A 14 8.14 9.77 -6.45
CA LEU A 14 8.07 8.95 -5.24
C LEU A 14 9.40 8.27 -4.91
N ILE A 15 10.15 7.82 -5.93
CA ILE A 15 11.52 7.33 -5.77
C ILE A 15 12.41 8.45 -5.25
N SER A 16 12.30 9.68 -5.78
CA SER A 16 13.08 10.80 -5.26
C SER A 16 12.70 11.15 -3.82
N VAL A 17 11.41 11.15 -3.46
CA VAL A 17 10.94 11.42 -2.10
C VAL A 17 11.38 10.32 -1.12
N ASN A 18 11.23 9.04 -1.48
CA ASN A 18 11.61 7.91 -0.61
C ASN A 18 13.14 7.67 -0.54
N ILE A 19 13.90 7.91 -1.62
CA ILE A 19 15.39 7.86 -1.58
C ILE A 19 15.95 9.01 -0.73
N ASN A 20 15.32 10.19 -0.75
CA ASN A 20 15.72 11.32 0.08
C ASN A 20 15.51 11.09 1.60
N TYR A 21 14.73 10.07 2.00
CA TYR A 21 14.59 9.67 3.39
C TYR A 21 15.74 8.77 3.90
N LEU A 22 16.63 8.30 3.02
CA LEU A 22 17.52 7.18 3.32
C LEU A 22 19.02 7.41 3.05
N SER A 23 19.45 8.63 2.71
CA SER A 23 20.87 8.86 2.42
C SER A 23 21.46 10.08 3.13
N VAL A 24 22.41 9.78 4.03
CA VAL A 24 23.53 10.66 4.37
C VAL A 24 24.66 10.36 3.38
N ASP A 25 25.13 11.41 2.72
CA ASP A 25 26.33 11.59 1.87
C ASP A 25 26.69 10.62 0.71
N ALA A 26 26.50 11.18 -0.49
CA ALA A 26 27.44 11.41 -1.60
C ALA A 26 28.08 10.25 -2.40
N ALA A 27 27.75 10.23 -3.71
CA ALA A 27 28.63 10.24 -4.90
C ALA A 27 28.09 9.36 -6.07
N PRO A 28 28.37 9.73 -7.33
CA PRO A 28 27.40 9.63 -8.44
C PRO A 28 27.71 8.47 -9.39
N LEU A 29 26.71 7.72 -9.88
CA LEU A 29 26.92 6.79 -11.01
C LEU A 29 25.64 6.56 -11.85
N PRO A 30 25.79 6.12 -13.11
CA PRO A 30 25.15 6.72 -14.26
C PRO A 30 24.10 5.80 -14.88
N ILE A 31 22.85 6.24 -14.92
CA ILE A 31 21.83 5.65 -15.79
C ILE A 31 21.20 6.77 -16.60
N ARG A 32 21.45 6.71 -17.92
CA ARG A 32 21.05 7.73 -18.89
C ARG A 32 19.54 7.94 -18.90
N SER A 33 19.17 9.22 -18.75
CA SER A 33 17.91 9.87 -19.13
C SER A 33 16.66 9.57 -18.31
N VAL A 34 16.65 10.06 -17.06
CA VAL A 34 15.55 10.94 -16.62
C VAL A 34 16.20 12.17 -15.99
N ASN A 35 16.33 13.24 -16.77
CA ASN A 35 16.72 14.56 -16.25
C ASN A 35 15.56 15.09 -15.39
N SER A 36 15.63 14.89 -14.09
CA SER A 36 14.90 15.71 -13.13
C SER A 36 15.88 16.21 -12.09
N GLY A 37 16.51 17.35 -12.37
CA GLY A 37 17.38 18.07 -11.44
C GLY A 37 16.60 18.66 -10.27
N TYR A 38 16.17 17.81 -9.33
CA TYR A 38 15.67 18.22 -8.02
C TYR A 38 16.39 17.43 -6.94
N THR A 39 17.33 18.11 -6.28
CA THR A 39 17.93 17.69 -5.01
C THR A 39 17.13 18.42 -3.92
N ILE A 40 16.28 17.72 -3.16
CA ILE A 40 15.66 18.31 -1.96
C ILE A 40 16.49 17.87 -0.75
N THR A 41 17.45 18.71 -0.38
CA THR A 41 18.18 18.62 0.88
C THR A 41 17.35 19.30 1.97
N LYS A 42 16.64 18.55 2.82
CA LYS A 42 16.36 18.89 4.24
C LYS A 42 15.52 17.81 4.96
N PRO A 43 15.82 17.49 6.23
CA PRO A 43 15.04 16.57 7.08
C PRO A 43 13.58 17.02 7.38
N ASP A 44 13.25 18.27 7.03
CA ASP A 44 11.94 18.91 7.25
C ASP A 44 11.13 19.11 5.96
N ALA A 45 11.36 18.30 4.91
CA ALA A 45 10.69 18.45 3.62
C ALA A 45 9.16 18.23 3.74
N GLN A 46 8.41 19.32 3.93
CA GLN A 46 6.97 19.36 3.76
C GLN A 46 6.68 19.15 2.27
N ILE A 47 6.30 17.93 1.86
CA ILE A 47 5.82 17.69 0.50
C ILE A 47 4.62 18.64 0.29
N THR A 48 4.76 19.59 -0.62
CA THR A 48 3.71 20.58 -0.88
C THR A 48 2.84 20.16 -2.07
N ILE A 49 1.61 20.66 -2.09
CA ILE A 49 0.68 20.48 -3.21
C ILE A 49 1.29 21.04 -4.50
N ASP A 50 1.98 22.17 -4.42
CA ASP A 50 2.59 22.83 -5.58
C ASP A 50 3.75 22.01 -6.18
N ASP A 51 4.56 21.35 -5.34
CA ASP A 51 5.62 20.45 -5.80
C ASP A 51 5.03 19.27 -6.59
N VAL A 52 3.95 18.68 -6.07
CA VAL A 52 3.25 17.55 -6.71
C VAL A 52 2.57 17.98 -8.01
N LYS A 53 1.85 19.12 -8.00
CA LYS A 53 1.19 19.69 -9.19
C LYS A 53 2.21 19.95 -10.31
N LYS A 54 3.32 20.62 -9.98
CA LYS A 54 4.37 20.96 -10.95
C LYS A 54 5.03 19.72 -11.55
N SER A 55 5.22 18.68 -10.73
CA SER A 55 5.94 17.48 -11.14
C SER A 55 5.07 16.50 -11.93
N LEU A 56 3.79 16.39 -11.59
CA LEU A 56 2.88 15.37 -12.15
C LEU A 56 1.84 15.93 -13.13
N ASN A 57 1.67 17.26 -13.17
CA ASN A 57 0.68 17.95 -14.00
C ASN A 57 -0.74 17.38 -13.80
N VAL A 58 -1.16 17.31 -12.54
CA VAL A 58 -2.46 16.78 -12.09
C VAL A 58 -3.35 17.88 -11.50
N PRO A 59 -4.68 17.71 -11.48
CA PRO A 59 -5.60 18.61 -10.78
C PRO A 59 -5.30 18.74 -9.28
N ASP A 60 -5.74 19.86 -8.69
CA ASP A 60 -5.47 20.22 -7.28
C ASP A 60 -6.00 19.17 -6.29
N GLU A 61 -7.18 18.62 -6.54
CA GLU A 61 -7.78 17.55 -5.76
C GLU A 61 -6.94 16.26 -5.75
N ILE A 62 -6.36 15.90 -6.90
CA ILE A 62 -5.47 14.74 -7.03
C ILE A 62 -4.13 15.02 -6.34
N ALA A 63 -3.57 16.22 -6.50
CA ALA A 63 -2.34 16.60 -5.82
C ALA A 63 -2.52 16.60 -4.30
N LYS A 64 -3.65 17.09 -3.80
CA LYS A 64 -4.00 17.06 -2.38
C LYS A 64 -4.12 15.64 -1.85
N GLU A 65 -4.84 14.77 -2.55
CA GLU A 65 -4.97 13.34 -2.21
C GLU A 65 -3.59 12.68 -2.05
N ILE A 66 -2.69 12.93 -3.01
CA ILE A 66 -1.31 12.41 -2.99
C ILE A 66 -0.54 12.93 -1.78
N VAL A 67 -0.57 14.24 -1.53
CA VAL A 67 0.15 14.87 -0.42
C VAL A 67 -0.34 14.36 0.93
N ASP A 68 -1.67 14.36 1.15
CA ASP A 68 -2.27 13.93 2.41
C ASP A 68 -1.92 12.46 2.71
N THR A 69 -1.95 11.60 1.69
CA THR A 69 -1.57 10.19 1.78
C THR A 69 -0.09 10.02 2.16
N LEU A 70 0.82 10.71 1.46
CA LEU A 70 2.26 10.61 1.73
C LEU A 70 2.63 11.16 3.11
N GLN A 71 2.01 12.26 3.53
CA GLN A 71 2.21 12.80 4.88
C GLN A 71 1.74 11.83 5.96
N PHE A 72 0.63 11.13 5.72
CA PHE A 72 0.16 10.10 6.65
C PHE A 72 1.11 8.90 6.70
N GLN A 73 1.61 8.43 5.56
CA GLN A 73 2.64 7.38 5.52
C GLN A 73 3.90 7.81 6.30
N ILE A 74 4.44 9.01 6.04
CA ILE A 74 5.61 9.56 6.75
C ILE A 74 5.37 9.58 8.27
N LYS A 75 4.15 9.94 8.70
CA LYS A 75 3.79 9.93 10.12
C LYS A 75 3.83 8.51 10.72
N ILE A 76 3.35 7.50 10.00
CA ILE A 76 3.40 6.11 10.43
C ILE A 76 4.85 5.63 10.51
N ASP A 77 5.67 5.93 9.51
CA ASP A 77 7.08 5.53 9.45
C ASP A 77 7.90 6.18 10.56
N ARG A 78 7.72 7.50 10.79
CA ARG A 78 8.40 8.22 11.89
C ARG A 78 7.98 7.75 13.27
N ASN A 79 6.78 7.19 13.41
CA ASN A 79 6.26 6.68 14.68
C ASN A 79 6.33 5.15 14.75
N TRP A 80 7.07 4.48 13.87
CA TRP A 80 7.05 3.02 13.69
C TRP A 80 7.23 2.24 15.01
N ASP A 81 8.18 2.65 15.84
CA ASP A 81 8.49 2.00 17.11
C ASP A 81 7.45 2.25 18.20
N ASN A 82 6.71 3.35 18.08
CA ASN A 82 5.69 3.77 19.03
C ASN A 82 4.26 3.50 18.52
N LEU A 83 4.11 2.73 17.45
CA LEU A 83 2.79 2.31 16.98
C LEU A 83 2.11 1.46 18.06
N LYS A 84 0.85 1.79 18.37
CA LYS A 84 0.03 0.99 19.27
C LYS A 84 -0.34 -0.33 18.57
N VAL A 85 0.21 -1.43 19.05
CA VAL A 85 -0.07 -2.79 18.56
C VAL A 85 -0.78 -3.59 19.63
N ASP A 86 -1.96 -4.11 19.30
CA ASP A 86 -2.66 -5.11 20.12
C ASP A 86 -2.15 -6.50 19.72
N LYS A 87 -1.02 -6.89 20.31
CA LYS A 87 -0.22 -8.02 19.83
C LYS A 87 -1.03 -9.32 19.82
N ASP A 88 -1.23 -9.87 18.63
CA ASP A 88 -1.70 -11.24 18.48
C ASP A 88 -0.50 -12.18 18.69
N MET A 89 -0.39 -12.74 19.90
CA MET A 89 0.77 -13.54 20.30
C MET A 89 0.93 -14.82 19.46
N ASP A 90 -0.13 -15.34 18.85
CA ASP A 90 -0.01 -16.48 17.92
C ASP A 90 0.81 -16.08 16.69
N LEU A 91 0.60 -14.86 16.18
CA LEU A 91 1.36 -14.33 15.04
C LEU A 91 2.81 -14.03 15.41
N TYR A 92 3.08 -13.56 16.64
CA TYR A 92 4.44 -13.33 17.12
C TYR A 92 5.23 -14.60 17.43
N ASN A 93 4.54 -15.65 17.89
CA ASN A 93 5.17 -16.94 18.21
C ASN A 93 5.30 -17.85 16.97
N SER A 94 4.56 -17.56 15.90
CA SER A 94 4.66 -18.30 14.63
C SER A 94 5.95 -17.97 13.88
N THR A 95 6.63 -19.01 13.41
CA THR A 95 7.85 -18.92 12.58
C THR A 95 7.59 -19.25 11.10
N GLY A 96 6.36 -19.62 10.76
CA GLY A 96 5.98 -19.98 9.39
C GLY A 96 5.96 -18.77 8.45
N LYS A 97 6.19 -19.02 7.15
CA LYS A 97 6.12 -18.00 6.10
C LYS A 97 4.73 -17.34 5.98
N ALA A 98 3.68 -18.10 6.28
CA ALA A 98 2.30 -17.62 6.32
C ALA A 98 2.05 -16.82 7.60
N ILE A 99 1.33 -15.71 7.46
CA ILE A 99 1.05 -14.80 8.57
C ILE A 99 -0.35 -14.17 8.46
N GLY A 100 -0.95 -13.90 9.61
CA GLY A 100 -2.31 -13.38 9.74
C GLY A 100 -3.36 -14.47 9.90
N LYS A 101 -4.56 -14.05 10.32
CA LYS A 101 -5.78 -14.87 10.43
C LYS A 101 -6.73 -14.52 9.29
N PRO A 102 -7.71 -15.38 8.92
CA PRO A 102 -8.64 -15.09 7.83
C PRO A 102 -9.26 -13.68 7.93
N GLY A 103 -9.19 -12.93 6.83
CA GLY A 103 -9.67 -11.56 6.74
C GLY A 103 -8.68 -10.49 7.22
N ASP A 104 -7.60 -10.84 7.93
CA ASP A 104 -6.56 -9.87 8.27
C ASP A 104 -6.03 -9.21 6.99
N ILE A 105 -5.83 -7.90 7.06
CA ILE A 105 -5.31 -7.09 5.96
C ILE A 105 -3.81 -6.96 6.15
N LEU A 106 -3.06 -7.36 5.12
CA LEU A 106 -1.61 -7.27 5.09
C LEU A 106 -1.20 -6.01 4.34
N ILE A 107 -0.29 -5.22 4.91
CA ILE A 107 0.31 -4.04 4.28
C ILE A 107 1.81 -4.25 4.22
N ALA A 108 2.37 -4.23 3.01
CA ALA A 108 3.80 -4.13 2.83
C ALA A 108 4.15 -2.68 3.12
N VAL A 109 5.16 -2.44 3.96
CA VAL A 109 5.61 -1.08 4.29
C VAL A 109 6.81 -0.78 3.40
N PHE A 110 6.99 0.50 3.05
CA PHE A 110 8.15 0.89 2.26
C PHE A 110 9.43 0.62 3.06
N ASP A 111 10.36 -0.09 2.43
CA ASP A 111 11.67 -0.41 2.96
C ASP A 111 12.60 -0.48 1.74
N ALA A 112 13.68 0.31 1.74
CA ALA A 112 14.53 0.42 0.56
C ALA A 112 15.41 -0.82 0.31
N ASP A 113 15.59 -1.64 1.33
CA ASP A 113 16.30 -2.91 1.21
C ASP A 113 15.34 -4.05 0.85
N ASN A 114 14.05 -3.76 0.65
CA ASN A 114 13.06 -4.74 0.23
C ASN A 114 13.30 -5.13 -1.23
N THR A 115 13.66 -6.40 -1.45
CA THR A 115 14.10 -6.91 -2.75
C THR A 115 12.98 -6.95 -3.80
N ASP A 116 11.72 -6.94 -3.36
CA ASP A 116 10.55 -6.81 -4.23
C ASP A 116 9.99 -5.39 -4.26
N ILE A 117 10.89 -4.45 -4.56
CA ILE A 117 10.53 -3.05 -4.76
C ILE A 117 9.54 -2.88 -5.93
N ASN A 118 9.43 -3.87 -6.83
CA ASN A 118 8.50 -3.84 -7.95
C ASN A 118 7.05 -4.09 -7.53
N ALA A 119 6.76 -5.03 -6.60
CA ALA A 119 5.41 -5.17 -6.03
C ALA A 119 4.94 -3.90 -5.30
N ILE A 120 5.85 -3.23 -4.60
CA ILE A 120 5.61 -1.94 -3.92
C ILE A 120 5.38 -0.80 -4.93
N LYS A 121 6.04 -0.82 -6.09
CA LYS A 121 6.00 0.22 -7.13
C LYS A 121 4.86 0.10 -8.13
N MET A 122 4.18 -1.05 -8.21
CA MET A 122 3.34 -1.39 -9.38
C MET A 122 1.83 -1.22 -9.20
N GLY A 123 1.33 -0.79 -8.03
CA GLY A 123 -0.12 -0.63 -7.92
C GLY A 123 -0.73 0.18 -6.79
N SER A 124 0.04 0.72 -5.86
CA SER A 124 -0.46 1.81 -5.05
C SER A 124 0.62 2.88 -4.93
N LEU A 125 0.19 4.12 -4.78
CA LEU A 125 1.07 5.28 -4.63
C LEU A 125 2.07 5.11 -3.48
N THR A 126 1.70 4.33 -2.47
CA THR A 126 2.47 4.18 -1.23
C THR A 126 3.16 2.83 -1.18
N THR A 127 2.38 1.75 -1.12
CA THR A 127 2.89 0.38 -0.98
C THR A 127 1.93 -0.69 -1.53
N HIS A 128 2.02 -1.94 -1.06
CA HIS A 128 1.14 -3.06 -1.48
C HIS A 128 0.23 -3.51 -0.33
N ALA A 129 -0.94 -4.06 -0.69
CA ALA A 129 -1.89 -4.61 0.28
C ALA A 129 -2.53 -5.92 -0.22
N ALA A 130 -2.86 -6.79 0.73
CA ALA A 130 -3.57 -8.05 0.48
C ALA A 130 -4.52 -8.38 1.64
N MET A 131 -5.34 -9.42 1.45
CA MET A 131 -6.21 -9.97 2.49
C MET A 131 -5.93 -11.46 2.67
N VAL A 132 -5.82 -11.91 3.92
CA VAL A 132 -5.64 -13.34 4.23
C VAL A 132 -6.92 -14.11 3.89
N ASP A 133 -6.78 -15.20 3.16
CA ASP A 133 -7.89 -16.06 2.74
C ASP A 133 -8.44 -16.91 3.91
N SER A 134 -9.53 -17.64 3.68
CA SER A 134 -10.06 -18.62 4.63
C SER A 134 -9.06 -19.74 4.96
N ASP A 135 -8.18 -20.10 4.02
CA ASP A 135 -6.96 -20.85 4.31
C ASP A 135 -5.84 -19.84 4.64
N PRO A 136 -5.33 -19.77 5.89
CA PRO A 136 -4.29 -18.82 6.26
C PRO A 136 -2.98 -18.98 5.48
N LYS A 137 -2.77 -20.11 4.80
CA LYS A 137 -1.62 -20.33 3.89
C LYS A 137 -1.79 -19.63 2.54
N LYS A 138 -2.89 -18.91 2.35
CA LYS A 138 -3.26 -18.23 1.12
C LYS A 138 -3.60 -16.76 1.36
N VAL A 139 -3.35 -15.93 0.35
CA VAL A 139 -3.71 -14.51 0.31
C VAL A 139 -4.42 -14.19 -0.98
N LEU A 140 -5.46 -13.37 -0.87
CA LEU A 140 -6.12 -12.71 -1.98
C LEU A 140 -5.42 -11.37 -2.21
N GLU A 141 -4.75 -11.24 -3.35
CA GLU A 141 -3.98 -10.05 -3.68
C GLU A 141 -4.11 -9.68 -5.16
N VAL A 142 -3.73 -8.45 -5.50
CA VAL A 142 -3.73 -7.98 -6.89
C VAL A 142 -2.32 -7.63 -7.31
N MET A 143 -1.86 -8.33 -8.35
CA MET A 143 -0.57 -8.14 -8.98
C MET A 143 -0.78 -7.64 -10.42
N PRO A 144 0.26 -7.29 -11.19
CA PRO A 144 0.10 -6.76 -12.56
C PRO A 144 -0.67 -7.66 -13.53
N ASN A 145 -0.75 -8.95 -13.21
CA ASN A 145 -1.53 -9.98 -13.93
C ASN A 145 -2.97 -10.13 -13.42
N GLY A 146 -3.42 -9.29 -12.48
CA GLY A 146 -4.79 -9.26 -11.96
C GLY A 146 -4.93 -9.78 -10.53
N VAL A 147 -6.18 -9.99 -10.12
CA VAL A 147 -6.54 -10.56 -8.81
C VAL A 147 -6.18 -12.04 -8.78
N GLN A 148 -5.53 -12.48 -7.71
CA GLN A 148 -5.05 -13.85 -7.56
C GLN A 148 -5.29 -14.38 -6.14
N ASN A 149 -5.36 -15.70 -6.02
CA ASN A 149 -5.24 -16.41 -4.75
C ASN A 149 -3.93 -17.20 -4.74
N VAL A 150 -2.94 -16.70 -3.99
CA VAL A 150 -1.57 -17.22 -4.03
C VAL A 150 -1.08 -17.58 -2.63
N GLU A 151 0.10 -18.18 -2.58
CA GLU A 151 0.71 -18.57 -1.32
C GLU A 151 0.94 -17.36 -0.39
N ASN A 152 0.58 -17.53 0.87
CA ASN A 152 0.94 -16.61 1.94
C ASN A 152 2.38 -16.89 2.39
N ASP A 153 3.31 -16.17 1.80
CA ASP A 153 4.74 -16.14 2.16
C ASP A 153 5.14 -14.74 2.66
N TRP A 154 4.16 -13.89 3.00
CA TRP A 154 4.32 -12.45 3.25
C TRP A 154 5.34 -12.14 4.35
N ARG A 155 5.45 -13.00 5.38
CA ARG A 155 6.47 -12.85 6.44
C ARG A 155 7.89 -12.81 5.90
N THR A 156 8.15 -13.63 4.88
CA THR A 156 9.47 -13.80 4.26
C THR A 156 9.62 -13.00 2.97
N ARG A 157 8.52 -12.73 2.25
CA ARG A 157 8.51 -11.96 1.00
C ARG A 157 8.84 -10.49 1.24
N TYR A 158 8.39 -9.92 2.36
CA TYR A 158 8.59 -8.52 2.69
C TYR A 158 9.30 -8.34 4.03
N LYS A 159 10.28 -7.43 4.07
CA LYS A 159 11.05 -7.14 5.29
C LYS A 159 10.21 -6.39 6.34
N LYS A 160 9.45 -5.39 5.88
CA LYS A 160 8.63 -4.51 6.72
C LYS A 160 7.15 -4.71 6.39
N ILE A 161 6.37 -5.16 7.36
CA ILE A 161 4.93 -5.44 7.20
C ILE A 161 4.11 -4.98 8.41
N LEU A 162 2.86 -4.60 8.14
CA LEU A 162 1.81 -4.42 9.13
C LEU A 162 0.67 -5.39 8.86
N ILE A 163 0.05 -5.89 9.92
CA ILE A 163 -1.20 -6.65 9.84
C ILE A 163 -2.27 -5.91 10.61
N LEU A 164 -3.36 -5.62 9.91
CA LEU A 164 -4.54 -4.97 10.45
C LEU A 164 -5.68 -5.97 10.55
N ARG A 165 -6.32 -6.03 11.72
CA ARG A 165 -7.56 -6.80 11.92
C ARG A 165 -8.77 -5.86 11.84
N PRO A 166 -9.70 -6.08 10.90
CA PRO A 166 -10.96 -5.32 10.86
C PRO A 166 -11.79 -5.54 12.13
N LYS A 167 -12.36 -4.46 12.67
CA LYS A 167 -13.29 -4.50 13.81
C LYS A 167 -14.70 -4.71 13.29
N THR A 168 -15.06 -5.95 13.01
CA THR A 168 -16.37 -6.34 12.49
C THR A 168 -16.73 -7.76 12.95
N ASN A 169 -17.88 -8.26 12.52
CA ASN A 169 -18.34 -9.62 12.80
C ASN A 169 -17.78 -10.65 11.79
N GLU A 170 -17.91 -11.93 12.11
CA GLU A 170 -17.42 -13.04 11.28
C GLU A 170 -18.12 -13.11 9.91
N GLU A 171 -19.39 -12.70 9.82
CA GLU A 171 -20.16 -12.69 8.57
C GLU A 171 -19.59 -11.70 7.56
N THR A 172 -19.24 -10.48 7.99
CA THR A 172 -18.57 -9.48 7.15
C THR A 172 -17.21 -9.99 6.67
N ILE A 173 -16.42 -10.63 7.54
CA ILE A 173 -15.11 -11.19 7.17
C ILE A 173 -15.29 -12.29 6.11
N LYS A 174 -16.20 -13.23 6.37
CA LYS A 174 -16.51 -14.32 5.45
C LYS A 174 -16.98 -13.80 4.09
N GLY A 175 -17.94 -12.87 4.08
CA GLY A 175 -18.47 -12.27 2.86
C GLY A 175 -17.41 -11.48 2.08
N ALA A 176 -16.48 -10.82 2.77
CA ALA A 176 -15.36 -10.13 2.12
C ALA A 176 -14.44 -11.12 1.39
N ILE A 177 -14.07 -12.23 2.04
CA ILE A 177 -13.28 -13.30 1.43
C ILE A 177 -14.02 -13.92 0.25
N GLU A 178 -15.28 -14.30 0.42
CA GLU A 178 -16.12 -14.88 -0.63
C GLU A 178 -16.23 -13.96 -1.84
N TYR A 179 -16.48 -12.66 -1.63
CA TYR A 179 -16.47 -11.68 -2.71
C TYR A 179 -15.11 -11.62 -3.40
N GLY A 180 -14.00 -11.65 -2.65
CA GLY A 180 -12.65 -11.67 -3.21
C GLY A 180 -12.41 -12.83 -4.16
N HIS A 181 -12.89 -14.04 -3.82
CA HIS A 181 -12.83 -15.21 -4.71
C HIS A 181 -13.60 -15.00 -6.02
N THR A 182 -14.76 -14.33 -5.99
CA THR A 182 -15.52 -14.03 -7.22
C THR A 182 -14.78 -13.12 -8.19
N LYS A 183 -13.70 -12.45 -7.74
CA LYS A 183 -12.93 -11.51 -8.53
C LYS A 183 -11.60 -12.04 -9.03
N ILE A 184 -11.24 -13.29 -8.74
CA ILE A 184 -10.02 -13.91 -9.28
C ILE A 184 -9.98 -13.75 -10.81
N ASN A 185 -8.79 -13.43 -11.34
CA ASN A 185 -8.51 -13.06 -12.74
C ASN A 185 -9.04 -11.69 -13.20
N THR A 186 -9.66 -10.89 -12.32
CA THR A 186 -10.03 -9.51 -12.68
C THR A 186 -8.75 -8.69 -12.95
N PRO A 187 -8.63 -7.98 -14.08
CA PRO A 187 -7.42 -7.28 -14.48
C PRO A 187 -6.93 -6.20 -13.49
N PHE A 188 -5.66 -5.81 -13.66
CA PHE A 188 -5.06 -4.72 -12.90
C PHE A 188 -5.61 -3.33 -13.32
N ASN A 189 -5.89 -2.47 -12.36
CA ASN A 189 -6.34 -1.09 -12.58
C ASN A 189 -5.18 -0.10 -12.59
N PHE A 190 -4.77 0.34 -13.79
CA PHE A 190 -3.74 1.38 -13.94
C PHE A 190 -4.25 2.81 -13.67
N ASP A 191 -5.53 2.99 -13.42
CA ASP A 191 -6.17 4.28 -13.14
C ASP A 191 -6.53 4.36 -11.65
N ILE A 192 -5.55 4.72 -10.83
CA ILE A 192 -5.63 4.66 -9.35
C ILE A 192 -6.75 5.57 -8.81
N PHE A 193 -7.10 6.65 -9.51
CA PHE A 193 -8.18 7.57 -9.11
C PHE A 193 -9.57 7.14 -9.61
N ASN A 194 -9.66 5.99 -10.30
CA ASN A 194 -10.93 5.35 -10.63
C ASN A 194 -11.22 4.20 -9.65
N LYS A 195 -11.29 4.51 -8.35
CA LYS A 195 -11.49 3.51 -7.29
C LYS A 195 -12.84 2.80 -7.35
N THR A 196 -13.85 3.40 -7.99
CA THR A 196 -15.22 2.90 -8.00
C THR A 196 -15.43 1.76 -8.99
N THR A 197 -14.56 1.62 -9.99
CA THR A 197 -14.66 0.58 -11.01
C THR A 197 -14.59 -0.83 -10.42
N THR A 198 -15.22 -1.80 -11.09
CA THR A 198 -15.27 -3.21 -10.63
C THR A 198 -14.82 -4.20 -11.70
N ASP A 199 -14.44 -3.72 -12.88
CA ASP A 199 -13.90 -4.47 -14.02
C ASP A 199 -12.38 -4.67 -13.93
N LYS A 200 -11.72 -3.94 -13.03
CA LYS A 200 -10.28 -3.95 -12.76
C LYS A 200 -10.03 -3.45 -11.35
N PHE A 201 -8.96 -3.93 -10.71
CA PHE A 201 -8.59 -3.48 -9.38
C PHE A 201 -7.10 -3.19 -9.28
N TYR A 202 -6.73 -2.25 -8.42
CA TYR A 202 -5.40 -2.23 -7.81
C TYR A 202 -5.47 -2.79 -6.39
N CYS A 203 -4.32 -3.04 -5.76
CA CYS A 203 -4.22 -3.88 -4.55
C CYS A 203 -5.14 -3.43 -3.39
N SER A 204 -4.99 -2.18 -2.93
CA SER A 204 -5.84 -1.62 -1.86
C SER A 204 -7.29 -1.37 -2.30
N GLN A 205 -7.55 -1.05 -3.57
CA GLN A 205 -8.93 -0.96 -4.09
C GLN A 205 -9.68 -2.27 -3.91
N PHE A 206 -9.02 -3.38 -4.22
CA PHE A 206 -9.60 -4.71 -4.14
C PHE A 206 -9.94 -5.08 -2.70
N VAL A 207 -8.99 -4.92 -1.78
CA VAL A 207 -9.22 -5.19 -0.35
C VAL A 207 -10.36 -4.33 0.19
N TRP A 208 -10.34 -3.03 -0.09
CA TRP A 208 -11.42 -2.11 0.29
C TRP A 208 -12.76 -2.56 -0.28
N ARG A 209 -12.82 -2.90 -1.58
CA ARG A 209 -14.07 -3.30 -2.23
C ARG A 209 -14.63 -4.59 -1.64
N CYS A 210 -13.79 -5.53 -1.23
CA CYS A 210 -14.21 -6.76 -0.56
C CYS A 210 -14.98 -6.46 0.73
N TYR A 211 -14.45 -5.57 1.57
CA TYR A 211 -15.11 -5.17 2.81
C TYR A 211 -16.29 -4.23 2.59
N PHE A 212 -16.17 -3.28 1.66
CA PHE A 212 -17.21 -2.29 1.37
C PHE A 212 -18.52 -2.96 0.93
N ASN A 213 -18.44 -3.97 0.06
CA ASN A 213 -19.62 -4.71 -0.39
C ASN A 213 -20.28 -5.55 0.72
N ASN A 214 -19.58 -5.75 1.84
CA ASN A 214 -20.05 -6.49 3.01
C ASN A 214 -20.33 -5.56 4.20
N GLY A 215 -20.61 -4.27 3.93
CA GLY A 215 -21.08 -3.31 4.92
C GLY A 215 -19.99 -2.61 5.74
N LEU A 216 -18.71 -2.86 5.45
CA LEU A 216 -17.59 -2.22 6.14
C LEU A 216 -16.78 -1.33 5.19
N ASP A 217 -17.01 -0.02 5.28
CA ASP A 217 -16.17 0.94 4.56
C ASP A 217 -14.84 1.15 5.30
N LEU A 218 -13.74 0.65 4.74
CA LEU A 218 -12.39 0.79 5.33
C LEU A 218 -11.61 2.00 4.82
N ASP A 219 -12.15 2.74 3.85
CA ASP A 219 -11.52 3.96 3.37
C ASP A 219 -11.65 5.07 4.42
N ARG A 220 -10.51 5.46 5.02
CA ARG A 220 -10.48 6.43 6.12
C ARG A 220 -10.74 7.85 5.66
N ASN A 221 -10.26 8.23 4.48
CA ASN A 221 -10.31 9.63 4.02
C ASN A 221 -11.46 9.87 3.04
N GLY A 222 -12.06 8.81 2.49
CA GLY A 222 -13.15 8.90 1.52
C GLY A 222 -12.69 9.50 0.18
N GLY A 223 -11.39 9.52 -0.07
CA GLY A 223 -10.71 10.31 -1.10
C GLY A 223 -10.95 9.81 -2.53
N LEU A 224 -10.15 10.28 -3.49
CA LEU A 224 -10.29 9.83 -4.89
C LEU A 224 -9.74 8.42 -5.13
N ALA A 225 -8.89 7.94 -4.23
CA ALA A 225 -8.29 6.62 -4.25
C ALA A 225 -8.46 5.94 -2.88
N VAL A 226 -7.92 4.74 -2.75
CA VAL A 226 -7.77 4.05 -1.45
C VAL A 226 -6.36 3.51 -1.42
N PHE A 227 -5.55 3.91 -0.46
CA PHE A 227 -4.18 3.45 -0.31
C PHE A 227 -4.06 2.45 0.85
N PRO A 228 -3.05 1.57 0.85
CA PRO A 228 -2.83 0.62 1.95
C PRO A 228 -2.89 1.25 3.34
N TYR A 229 -2.28 2.43 3.51
CA TYR A 229 -2.28 3.13 4.80
C TYR A 229 -3.67 3.65 5.21
N ASP A 230 -4.62 3.84 4.29
CA ASP A 230 -5.98 4.28 4.65
C ASP A 230 -6.70 3.26 5.52
N PHE A 231 -6.29 1.99 5.46
CA PHE A 231 -6.80 0.96 6.36
C PHE A 231 -6.42 1.20 7.82
N ILE A 232 -5.39 2.00 8.12
CA ILE A 232 -5.00 2.36 9.49
C ILE A 232 -5.98 3.43 10.01
N SER A 233 -7.01 2.99 10.72
CA SER A 233 -8.08 3.85 11.22
C SER A 233 -8.70 3.31 12.51
N HIS A 234 -9.75 3.96 13.00
CA HIS A 234 -10.51 3.45 14.15
C HIS A 234 -11.24 2.13 13.85
N LYS A 235 -11.45 1.77 12.58
CA LYS A 235 -12.15 0.56 12.11
C LYS A 235 -11.26 -0.69 12.07
N THR A 236 -9.97 -0.54 12.30
CA THR A 236 -9.01 -1.64 12.35
C THR A 236 -8.19 -1.59 13.64
N THR A 237 -7.50 -2.69 13.93
CA THR A 237 -6.49 -2.78 14.98
C THR A 237 -5.19 -3.29 14.36
N ILE A 238 -4.06 -2.65 14.66
CA ILE A 238 -2.75 -3.21 14.31
C ILE A 238 -2.50 -4.38 15.26
N VAL A 239 -2.42 -5.60 14.74
CA VAL A 239 -2.24 -6.83 15.54
C VAL A 239 -0.83 -7.41 15.42
N TYR A 240 -0.08 -7.01 14.40
CA TYR A 240 1.29 -7.42 14.17
C TYR A 240 2.06 -6.37 13.39
N LYS A 241 3.35 -6.22 13.72
CA LYS A 241 4.34 -5.47 12.93
C LYS A 241 5.67 -6.23 12.88
N GLN A 242 6.38 -6.11 11.76
CA GLN A 242 7.74 -6.63 11.54
C GLN A 242 8.56 -5.62 10.74
N GLY A 243 9.87 -5.58 10.99
CA GLY A 243 10.83 -4.68 10.36
C GLY A 243 11.16 -3.50 11.27
N GLU A 244 12.31 -2.86 11.03
CA GLU A 244 12.79 -1.65 11.71
C GLU A 244 12.50 -0.41 10.85
#